data_AF-A0A0Q1AJP2-F1
#
_entry.id   AF-A0A0Q1AJP2-F1
#
_cell.length_a   1.000
_cell.length_b   1.000
_cell.length_c   1.000
_cell.angle_alpha   90.00
_cell.angle_beta   90.00
_cell.angle_gamma   90.00
#
_symmetry.space_group_name_H-M   'P 1'
#
loop_
_entity.id
_entity.type
_entity.pdbx_description
1 polymer ?
#
loop_
_entity_poly.entity_id
_entity_poly.type
_entity_poly.pdbx_seq_one_letter_code
_entity_poly.pdbx_strand_id
1 'polypeptide(L)'
;MKYKFVYILIMVISITSVAATEIISAEQDANNRKYLINLNDNILTTIQMLQAFNYQGQEIYLIQNGDYYNSLLLDFTMQCSNLIENIRQAEELNPLDRDLQVRALIATIKPDVEFDETEISPKQKVQNRNFLKNAEIQLQYRLKSILAAIIEEEKEILNKGEVTQKYFQLHTHHFLFSLLEDFIAPSDLLSASNEKYLIAIVQSIDEALQQN
;
A
#
# COMPACT_ATOMS: atom_id res chain seq x y z
N MET A 1 -44.16 37.78 0.21
CA MET A 1 -42.99 38.03 1.07
C MET A 1 -42.48 36.77 1.80
N LYS A 2 -43.35 35.85 2.27
CA LYS A 2 -42.94 34.65 3.02
C LYS A 2 -41.99 33.69 2.29
N TYR A 3 -42.11 33.53 0.97
CA TYR A 3 -41.24 32.62 0.20
C TYR A 3 -39.81 33.14 -0.02
N LYS A 4 -39.57 34.47 -0.01
CA LYS A 4 -38.22 35.03 -0.18
C LYS A 4 -37.29 34.68 0.99
N PHE A 5 -37.85 34.54 2.19
CA PHE A 5 -37.08 34.18 3.40
C PHE A 5 -36.64 32.71 3.36
N VAL A 6 -37.46 31.82 2.80
CA VAL A 6 -37.16 30.39 2.67
C VAL A 6 -36.02 30.16 1.66
N TYR A 7 -36.02 30.88 0.55
CA TYR A 7 -34.92 30.77 -0.43
C TYR A 7 -33.59 31.30 0.11
N ILE A 8 -33.60 32.38 0.90
CA ILE A 8 -32.39 32.89 1.56
C ILE A 8 -31.90 31.87 2.59
N LEU A 9 -32.79 31.24 3.35
CA LEU A 9 -32.42 30.23 4.35
C LEU A 9 -31.82 28.97 3.69
N ILE A 10 -32.42 28.47 2.60
CA ILE A 10 -31.88 27.35 1.82
C ILE A 10 -30.51 27.72 1.24
N MET A 11 -30.36 28.92 0.69
CA MET A 11 -29.08 29.39 0.13
C MET A 11 -27.99 29.54 1.20
N VAL A 12 -28.32 30.03 2.40
CA VAL A 12 -27.38 30.12 3.54
C VAL A 12 -26.98 28.73 4.04
N ILE A 13 -27.93 27.79 4.15
CA ILE A 13 -27.65 26.40 4.52
C ILE A 13 -26.73 25.73 3.48
N SER A 14 -27.01 25.95 2.19
CA SER A 14 -26.20 25.45 1.07
C SER A 14 -24.78 26.04 1.04
N ILE A 15 -24.59 27.30 1.41
CA ILE A 15 -23.26 27.93 1.48
C ILE A 15 -22.49 27.45 2.72
N THR A 16 -23.17 27.22 3.85
CA THR A 16 -22.52 26.66 5.05
C THR A 16 -22.15 25.19 4.90
N SER A 17 -22.84 24.41 4.06
CA SER A 17 -22.47 23.01 3.78
C SER A 17 -21.25 22.87 2.86
N VAL A 18 -20.84 23.93 2.13
CA VAL A 18 -19.62 23.93 1.33
C VAL A 18 -18.39 24.38 2.15
N ALA A 19 -18.61 24.92 3.36
CA ALA A 19 -17.54 25.41 4.24
C ALA A 19 -17.03 24.37 5.27
N ALA A 20 -17.52 23.13 5.22
CA ALA A 20 -16.96 22.01 5.98
C ALA A 20 -15.90 21.24 5.15
N THR A 21 -15.20 21.91 4.23
CA THR A 21 -14.00 21.36 3.62
C THR A 21 -12.95 21.21 4.71
N GLU A 22 -12.56 19.98 5.00
CA GLU A 22 -11.42 19.68 5.86
C GLU A 22 -10.19 20.35 5.23
N ILE A 23 -9.72 21.43 5.86
CA ILE A 23 -8.59 22.20 5.35
C ILE A 23 -7.33 21.42 5.70
N ILE A 24 -6.77 20.69 4.73
CA ILE A 24 -5.44 20.11 4.86
C ILE A 24 -4.43 21.25 5.04
N SER A 25 -3.67 21.21 6.14
CA SER A 25 -2.66 22.23 6.42
C SER A 25 -1.56 22.20 5.36
N ALA A 26 -0.90 23.35 5.11
CA ALA A 26 0.22 23.40 4.18
C ALA A 26 1.37 22.46 4.58
N GLU A 27 1.56 22.22 5.87
CA GLU A 27 2.53 21.25 6.40
C GLU A 27 2.12 19.81 6.03
N GLN A 28 0.85 19.44 6.23
CA GLN A 28 0.39 18.10 5.88
C GLN A 28 0.41 17.89 4.36
N ASP A 29 0.12 18.92 3.57
CA ASP A 29 0.25 18.83 2.11
C ASP A 29 1.70 18.54 1.68
N ALA A 30 2.66 19.26 2.28
CA ALA A 30 4.09 19.02 2.03
C ALA A 30 4.50 17.61 2.46
N ASN A 31 3.99 17.12 3.60
CA ASN A 31 4.24 15.75 4.05
C ASN A 31 3.63 14.71 3.12
N ASN A 32 2.41 14.91 2.61
CA ASN A 32 1.78 14.03 1.64
C ASN A 32 2.58 13.96 0.33
N ARG A 33 3.10 15.09 -0.17
CA ARG A 33 4.00 15.10 -1.34
C ARG A 33 5.27 14.29 -1.07
N LYS A 34 5.90 14.50 0.07
CA LYS A 34 7.10 13.75 0.46
C LYS A 34 6.84 12.26 0.65
N TYR A 35 5.68 11.91 1.23
CA TYR A 35 5.22 10.53 1.37
C TYR A 35 5.12 9.85 0.00
N LEU A 36 4.47 10.50 -0.96
CA LEU A 36 4.29 9.99 -2.33
C LEU A 36 5.63 9.80 -3.06
N ILE A 37 6.58 10.72 -2.90
CA ILE A 37 7.93 10.58 -3.47
C ILE A 37 8.64 9.35 -2.88
N ASN A 38 8.65 9.24 -1.55
CA ASN A 38 9.30 8.10 -0.89
C ASN A 38 8.62 6.76 -1.25
N LEU A 39 7.28 6.75 -1.32
CA LEU A 39 6.52 5.58 -1.74
C LEU A 39 6.85 5.17 -3.18
N ASN A 40 6.97 6.13 -4.10
CA ASN A 40 7.39 5.87 -5.47
C ASN A 40 8.77 5.21 -5.54
N ASP A 41 9.75 5.73 -4.80
CA ASP A 41 11.11 5.19 -4.78
C ASP A 41 11.16 3.77 -4.19
N ASN A 42 10.36 3.51 -3.15
CA ASN A 42 10.20 2.18 -2.56
C ASN A 42 9.58 1.20 -3.58
N ILE A 43 8.47 1.57 -4.24
CA ILE A 43 7.82 0.73 -5.26
C ILE A 43 8.75 0.46 -6.44
N LEU A 44 9.56 1.44 -6.86
CA LEU A 44 10.58 1.23 -7.90
C LEU A 44 11.61 0.18 -7.47
N THR A 45 11.98 0.14 -6.19
CA THR A 45 12.87 -0.90 -5.63
C THR A 45 12.19 -2.27 -5.67
N THR A 46 10.90 -2.35 -5.34
CA THR A 46 10.09 -3.57 -5.49
C THR A 46 10.03 -4.04 -6.94
N ILE A 47 9.88 -3.14 -7.92
CA ILE A 47 9.95 -3.50 -9.35
C ILE A 47 11.32 -4.06 -9.72
N GLN A 48 12.42 -3.47 -9.24
CA GLN A 48 13.78 -3.98 -9.49
C GLN A 48 13.98 -5.39 -8.93
N MET A 49 13.43 -5.66 -7.75
CA MET A 49 13.41 -7.01 -7.17
C MET A 49 12.61 -7.99 -8.03
N LEU A 50 11.40 -7.62 -8.48
CA LEU A 50 10.60 -8.46 -9.39
C LEU A 50 11.34 -8.76 -10.71
N GLN A 51 12.08 -7.76 -11.24
CA GLN A 51 12.94 -7.95 -12.41
C GLN A 51 14.10 -8.92 -12.12
N ALA A 52 14.68 -8.88 -10.93
CA ALA A 52 15.72 -9.82 -10.51
C ALA A 52 15.16 -11.25 -10.42
N PHE A 53 13.96 -11.44 -9.87
CA PHE A 53 13.27 -12.74 -9.87
C PHE A 53 12.97 -13.24 -11.29
N ASN A 54 12.55 -12.35 -12.19
CA ASN A 54 12.31 -12.71 -13.59
C ASN A 54 13.61 -13.10 -14.31
N TYR A 55 14.71 -12.38 -14.05
CA TYR A 55 16.02 -12.68 -14.62
C TYR A 55 16.56 -14.03 -14.13
N GLN A 56 16.50 -14.28 -12.82
CA GLN A 56 16.92 -15.56 -12.23
C GLN A 56 16.02 -16.71 -12.67
N GLY A 57 14.72 -16.44 -12.87
CA GLY A 57 13.73 -17.40 -13.32
C GLY A 57 13.74 -17.72 -14.82
N GLN A 58 14.68 -17.19 -15.63
CA GLN A 58 14.72 -17.48 -17.07
C GLN A 58 14.89 -18.98 -17.36
N GLU A 59 15.62 -19.71 -16.51
CA GLU A 59 15.75 -21.17 -16.63
C GLU A 59 14.46 -21.89 -16.20
N ILE A 60 13.66 -21.27 -15.33
CA ILE A 60 12.36 -21.78 -14.86
C ILE A 60 11.28 -21.63 -15.95
N TYR A 61 11.42 -20.69 -16.88
CA TYR A 61 10.45 -20.53 -17.98
C TYR A 61 10.25 -21.82 -18.80
N LEU A 62 11.31 -22.59 -19.02
CA LEU A 62 11.28 -23.82 -19.80
C LEU A 62 10.79 -25.05 -19.01
N ILE A 63 10.49 -24.86 -17.72
CA ILE A 63 10.06 -25.89 -16.79
C ILE A 63 8.52 -25.99 -16.80
N GLN A 64 7.96 -27.16 -16.49
CA GLN A 64 6.51 -27.30 -16.36
C GLN A 64 5.95 -26.27 -15.37
N ASN A 65 4.90 -25.56 -15.79
CA ASN A 65 4.27 -24.42 -15.10
C ASN A 65 5.10 -23.11 -15.07
N GLY A 66 6.23 -23.03 -15.77
CA GLY A 66 7.07 -21.82 -15.88
C GLY A 66 6.33 -20.61 -16.46
N ASP A 67 5.47 -20.82 -17.45
CA ASP A 67 4.64 -19.75 -18.06
C ASP A 67 3.72 -19.08 -17.05
N TYR A 68 3.13 -19.84 -16.12
CA TYR A 68 2.28 -19.30 -15.06
C TYR A 68 3.09 -18.44 -14.09
N TYR A 69 4.32 -18.84 -13.77
CA TYR A 69 5.20 -18.06 -12.90
C TYR A 69 5.58 -16.72 -13.53
N ASN A 70 5.93 -16.73 -14.82
CA ASN A 70 6.21 -15.47 -15.53
C ASN A 70 4.98 -14.57 -15.62
N SER A 71 3.78 -15.15 -15.81
CA SER A 71 2.53 -14.39 -15.78
C SER A 71 2.30 -13.75 -14.41
N LEU A 72 2.57 -14.49 -13.32
CA LEU A 72 2.47 -13.95 -11.95
C LEU A 72 3.41 -12.76 -11.73
N LEU A 73 4.68 -12.87 -12.12
CA LEU A 73 5.64 -11.76 -11.97
C LEU A 73 5.26 -10.53 -12.80
N LEU A 74 4.70 -10.75 -14.00
CA LEU A 74 4.19 -9.68 -14.84
C LEU A 74 3.01 -8.98 -14.16
N ASP A 75 2.06 -9.74 -13.61
CA ASP A 75 0.92 -9.20 -12.89
C ASP A 75 1.35 -8.34 -11.69
N PHE A 76 2.34 -8.79 -10.91
CA PHE A 76 2.92 -7.99 -9.82
C PHE A 76 3.58 -6.69 -10.34
N THR A 77 4.33 -6.77 -11.43
CA THR A 77 4.98 -5.60 -12.04
C THR A 77 3.95 -4.59 -12.56
N MET A 78 2.85 -5.06 -13.15
CA MET A 78 1.74 -4.21 -13.60
C MET A 78 1.05 -3.53 -12.41
N GLN A 79 0.84 -4.24 -11.30
CA GLN A 79 0.28 -3.66 -10.08
C GLN A 79 1.16 -2.51 -9.56
N CYS A 80 2.48 -2.71 -9.45
CA CYS A 80 3.40 -1.63 -9.07
C CYS A 80 3.36 -0.45 -10.06
N SER A 81 3.30 -0.73 -11.35
CA SER A 81 3.25 0.31 -12.40
C SER A 81 1.98 1.16 -12.28
N ASN A 82 0.84 0.54 -12.00
CA ASN A 82 -0.43 1.25 -11.76
C ASN A 82 -0.35 2.14 -10.51
N LEU A 83 0.33 1.69 -9.46
CA LEU A 83 0.56 2.50 -8.26
C LEU A 83 1.43 3.73 -8.57
N ILE A 84 2.53 3.55 -9.31
CA ILE A 84 3.39 4.66 -9.75
C ILE A 84 2.60 5.70 -10.55
N GLU A 85 1.74 5.25 -11.47
CA GLU A 85 0.91 6.16 -12.25
C GLU A 85 -0.09 6.92 -11.37
N ASN A 86 -0.73 6.26 -10.40
CA ASN A 86 -1.61 6.91 -9.44
C ASN A 86 -0.88 7.92 -8.54
N ILE A 87 0.36 7.65 -8.14
CA ILE A 87 1.22 8.58 -7.40
C ILE A 87 1.54 9.79 -8.28
N ARG A 88 1.94 9.59 -9.53
CA ARG A 88 2.25 10.67 -10.47
C ARG A 88 1.07 11.60 -10.69
N GLN A 89 -0.14 11.04 -10.81
CA GLN A 89 -1.38 11.82 -10.92
C GLN A 89 -1.66 12.67 -9.67
N ALA A 90 -1.18 12.24 -8.49
CA ALA A 90 -1.37 12.96 -7.23
C ALA A 90 -0.52 14.23 -7.09
N GLU A 91 0.53 14.39 -7.89
CA GLU A 91 1.45 15.54 -7.81
C GLU A 91 0.77 16.87 -8.12
N GLU A 92 -0.19 16.86 -9.05
CA GLU A 92 -0.91 18.03 -9.57
C GLU A 92 -2.23 18.30 -8.83
N LEU A 93 -2.62 17.44 -7.89
CA LEU A 93 -3.87 17.59 -7.15
C LEU A 93 -3.86 18.79 -6.18
N ASN A 94 -5.02 19.28 -5.79
CA ASN A 94 -5.10 20.18 -4.65
C ASN A 94 -4.85 19.39 -3.33
N PRO A 95 -4.57 20.05 -2.19
CA PRO A 95 -4.20 19.37 -0.95
C PRO A 95 -5.21 18.34 -0.44
N LEU A 96 -6.51 18.62 -0.57
CA LEU A 96 -7.56 17.69 -0.13
C LEU A 96 -7.59 16.44 -1.01
N ASP A 97 -7.62 16.63 -2.33
CA ASP A 97 -7.64 15.52 -3.28
C ASP A 97 -6.37 14.67 -3.19
N ARG A 98 -5.21 15.29 -2.87
CA ARG A 98 -3.97 14.55 -2.61
C ARG A 98 -4.06 13.68 -1.36
N ASP A 99 -4.63 14.18 -0.26
CA ASP A 99 -4.81 13.38 0.96
C ASP A 99 -5.75 12.19 0.71
N LEU A 100 -6.84 12.42 -0.03
CA LEU A 100 -7.75 11.36 -0.46
C LEU A 100 -7.06 10.35 -1.39
N GLN A 101 -6.18 10.82 -2.28
CA GLN A 101 -5.41 9.94 -3.16
C GLN A 101 -4.40 9.09 -2.38
N VAL A 102 -3.75 9.64 -1.34
CA VAL A 102 -2.91 8.87 -0.42
C VAL A 102 -3.73 7.77 0.26
N ARG A 103 -4.93 8.08 0.74
CA ARG A 103 -5.85 7.10 1.33
C ARG A 103 -6.26 6.02 0.33
N ALA A 104 -6.60 6.41 -0.91
CA ALA A 104 -6.96 5.49 -1.97
C ALA A 104 -5.80 4.54 -2.33
N LEU A 105 -4.56 5.06 -2.35
CA LEU A 105 -3.36 4.25 -2.53
C LEU A 105 -3.20 3.24 -1.39
N ILE A 106 -3.37 3.64 -0.13
CA ILE A 106 -3.32 2.72 1.02
C ILE A 106 -4.37 1.60 0.87
N ALA A 107 -5.59 1.94 0.44
CA ALA A 107 -6.67 0.98 0.23
C ALA A 107 -6.35 -0.08 -0.84
N THR A 108 -5.43 0.19 -1.78
CA THR A 108 -5.05 -0.79 -2.81
C THR A 108 -4.41 -2.06 -2.23
N ILE A 109 -3.78 -1.96 -1.06
CA ILE A 109 -3.16 -3.11 -0.38
C ILE A 109 -4.25 -4.10 0.05
N LYS A 110 -5.35 -3.58 0.62
CA LYS A 110 -6.45 -4.39 1.14
C LYS A 110 -7.78 -3.60 1.11
N PRO A 111 -8.53 -3.67 -0.01
CA PRO A 111 -9.67 -2.79 -0.26
C PRO A 111 -10.91 -3.11 0.58
N ASP A 112 -10.95 -4.27 1.23
CA ASP A 112 -12.04 -4.68 2.13
C ASP A 112 -11.93 -4.11 3.55
N VAL A 113 -10.84 -3.42 3.89
CA VAL A 113 -10.70 -2.74 5.18
C VAL A 113 -11.33 -1.35 5.11
N GLU A 114 -12.29 -1.09 5.99
CA GLU A 114 -13.01 0.19 6.06
C GLU A 114 -12.18 1.29 6.72
N PHE A 115 -12.35 2.52 6.23
CA PHE A 115 -11.73 3.70 6.82
C PHE A 115 -12.56 4.23 8.00
N ASP A 116 -11.90 4.45 9.14
CA ASP A 116 -12.54 4.96 10.36
C ASP A 116 -12.15 6.42 10.62
N GLU A 117 -13.13 7.31 10.45
CA GLU A 117 -13.05 8.77 10.61
C GLU A 117 -12.90 9.26 12.07
N THR A 118 -12.88 8.35 13.06
CA THR A 118 -12.75 8.79 14.46
C THR A 118 -11.44 9.50 14.76
N GLU A 119 -11.55 10.60 15.50
CA GLU A 119 -10.43 11.46 15.89
C GLU A 119 -9.38 10.69 16.72
N ILE A 120 -8.11 10.99 16.45
CA ILE A 120 -6.98 10.29 17.06
C ILE A 120 -6.29 11.21 18.06
N SER A 121 -6.25 10.79 19.32
CA SER A 121 -5.53 11.52 20.35
C SER A 121 -4.01 11.53 20.09
N PRO A 122 -3.26 12.54 20.58
CA PRO A 122 -1.80 12.55 20.46
C PRO A 122 -1.12 11.30 21.05
N LYS A 123 -1.69 10.72 22.12
CA LYS A 123 -1.19 9.48 22.72
C LYS A 123 -1.37 8.29 21.77
N GLN A 124 -2.54 8.16 21.14
CA GLN A 124 -2.78 7.12 20.13
C GLN A 124 -1.87 7.30 18.91
N LYS A 125 -1.63 8.54 18.46
CA LYS A 125 -0.68 8.81 17.36
C LYS A 125 0.72 8.28 17.67
N VAL A 126 1.22 8.47 18.90
CA VAL A 126 2.51 7.89 19.30
C VAL A 126 2.49 6.36 19.32
N GLN A 127 1.39 5.75 19.78
CA GLN A 127 1.23 4.30 19.78
C GLN A 127 1.18 3.72 18.36
N ASN A 128 0.46 4.38 17.46
CA ASN A 128 0.34 4.04 16.06
C ASN A 128 1.71 4.02 15.36
N ARG A 129 2.50 5.07 15.54
CA ARG A 129 3.87 5.13 15.00
C ARG A 129 4.77 4.01 15.51
N ASN A 130 4.70 3.72 16.81
CA ASN A 130 5.47 2.62 17.39
C ASN A 130 5.03 1.26 16.85
N PHE A 131 3.72 1.08 16.62
CA PHE A 131 3.19 -0.13 16.01
C PHE A 131 3.74 -0.31 14.58
N LEU A 132 3.62 0.72 13.73
CA LEU A 132 4.10 0.65 12.34
C LEU A 132 5.60 0.40 12.25
N LYS A 133 6.40 1.05 13.11
CA LYS A 133 7.85 0.79 13.19
C LYS A 133 8.17 -0.64 13.59
N ASN A 134 7.42 -1.22 14.52
CA ASN A 134 7.60 -2.61 14.90
C ASN A 134 7.17 -3.55 13.76
N ALA A 135 6.06 -3.24 13.07
CA ALA A 135 5.58 -3.99 11.92
C ALA A 135 6.61 -4.00 10.78
N GLU A 136 7.22 -2.85 10.47
CA GLU A 136 8.32 -2.72 9.49
C GLU A 136 9.46 -3.68 9.81
N ILE A 137 9.93 -3.69 11.06
CA ILE A 137 11.00 -4.59 11.51
C ILE A 137 10.58 -6.06 11.33
N GLN A 138 9.35 -6.41 11.70
CA GLN A 138 8.85 -7.79 11.53
C GLN A 138 8.74 -8.19 10.05
N LEU A 139 8.31 -7.28 9.18
CA LEU A 139 8.24 -7.52 7.74
C LEU A 139 9.63 -7.77 7.16
N GLN A 140 10.63 -6.99 7.54
CA GLN A 140 12.02 -7.19 7.10
C GLN A 140 12.55 -8.57 7.48
N TYR A 141 12.22 -9.08 8.68
CA TYR A 141 12.58 -10.44 9.07
C TYR A 141 11.83 -11.50 8.25
N ARG A 142 10.52 -11.31 8.02
CA ARG A 142 9.71 -12.23 7.21
C ARG A 142 10.18 -12.29 5.77
N LEU A 143 10.46 -11.14 5.15
CA LEU A 143 10.97 -11.05 3.77
C LEU A 143 12.28 -11.82 3.60
N LYS A 144 13.23 -11.66 4.53
CA LYS A 144 14.48 -12.43 4.52
C LYS A 144 14.23 -13.94 4.62
N SER A 145 13.31 -14.35 5.48
CA SER A 145 12.94 -15.76 5.63
C SER A 145 12.29 -16.32 4.37
N ILE A 146 11.39 -15.57 3.74
CA ILE A 146 10.71 -15.99 2.50
C ILE A 146 11.71 -16.07 1.36
N LEU A 147 12.61 -15.09 1.22
CA LEU A 147 13.65 -15.11 0.20
C LEU A 147 14.55 -16.35 0.32
N ALA A 148 14.94 -16.73 1.54
CA ALA A 148 15.69 -17.96 1.76
C ALA A 148 14.91 -19.20 1.30
N ALA A 149 13.61 -19.27 1.62
CA ALA A 149 12.74 -20.36 1.19
C ALA A 149 12.50 -20.39 -0.33
N ILE A 150 12.43 -19.24 -1.00
CA ILE A 150 12.38 -19.13 -2.46
C ILE A 150 13.62 -19.80 -3.07
N ILE A 151 14.82 -19.41 -2.61
CA ILE A 151 16.09 -19.94 -3.12
C ILE A 151 16.22 -21.46 -2.89
N GLU A 152 15.70 -21.97 -1.77
CA GLU A 152 15.66 -23.42 -1.54
C GLU A 152 14.71 -24.13 -2.51
N GLU A 153 13.51 -23.58 -2.72
CA GLU A 153 12.52 -24.14 -3.62
C GLU A 153 12.98 -24.09 -5.08
N GLU A 154 13.68 -23.04 -5.52
CA GLU A 154 14.27 -22.95 -6.87
C GLU A 154 15.19 -24.15 -7.16
N LYS A 155 16.04 -24.53 -6.20
CA LYS A 155 16.92 -25.70 -6.34
C LYS A 155 16.12 -26.99 -6.50
N GLU A 156 14.99 -27.11 -5.81
CA GLU A 156 14.12 -28.27 -5.96
C GLU A 156 13.42 -28.30 -7.32
N ILE A 157 12.94 -27.16 -7.80
CA ILE A 157 12.28 -27.01 -9.11
C ILE A 157 13.24 -27.41 -10.23
N LEU A 158 14.49 -26.95 -10.19
CA LEU A 158 15.50 -27.31 -11.19
C LEU A 158 15.78 -28.83 -11.21
N ASN A 159 15.73 -29.49 -10.06
CA ASN A 159 15.92 -30.94 -9.96
C ASN A 159 14.68 -31.75 -10.39
N LYS A 160 13.48 -31.26 -10.06
CA LYS A 160 12.20 -31.95 -10.31
C LYS A 160 11.62 -31.67 -11.70
N GLY A 161 11.99 -30.54 -12.31
CA GLY A 161 11.45 -30.12 -13.60
C GLY A 161 10.00 -29.65 -13.54
N GLU A 162 9.53 -29.14 -12.40
CA GLU A 162 8.18 -28.56 -12.25
C GLU A 162 8.15 -27.44 -11.21
N VAL A 163 7.46 -26.33 -11.51
CA VAL A 163 7.17 -25.26 -10.55
C VAL A 163 6.03 -25.67 -9.62
N THR A 164 6.27 -25.59 -8.31
CA THR A 164 5.33 -26.03 -7.26
C THR A 164 4.39 -24.91 -6.82
N GLN A 165 3.22 -25.28 -6.28
CA GLN A 165 2.30 -24.33 -5.64
C GLN A 165 2.96 -23.52 -4.51
N LYS A 166 3.85 -24.16 -3.75
CA LYS A 166 4.60 -23.51 -2.67
C LYS A 166 5.46 -22.37 -3.20
N TYR A 167 6.07 -22.54 -4.37
CA TYR A 167 6.86 -21.49 -5.01
C TYR A 167 6.03 -20.25 -5.34
N PHE A 168 4.84 -20.45 -5.93
CA PHE A 168 3.89 -19.36 -6.20
C PHE A 168 3.47 -18.64 -4.91
N GLN A 169 3.17 -19.39 -3.84
CA GLN A 169 2.80 -18.83 -2.54
C GLN A 169 3.93 -18.00 -1.93
N LEU A 170 5.17 -18.48 -1.99
CA LEU A 170 6.33 -17.76 -1.48
C LEU A 170 6.52 -16.42 -2.19
N HIS A 171 6.46 -16.39 -3.53
CA HIS A 171 6.56 -15.15 -4.30
C HIS A 171 5.39 -14.21 -4.05
N THR A 172 4.17 -14.74 -3.89
CA THR A 172 2.99 -13.92 -3.55
C THR A 172 3.14 -13.27 -2.18
N HIS A 173 3.58 -14.03 -1.16
CA HIS A 173 3.84 -13.47 0.16
C HIS A 173 5.00 -12.48 0.16
N HIS A 174 6.07 -12.77 -0.60
CA HIS A 174 7.19 -11.84 -0.76
C HIS A 174 6.71 -10.51 -1.34
N PHE A 175 5.94 -10.56 -2.44
CA PHE A 175 5.40 -9.37 -3.08
C PHE A 175 4.50 -8.58 -2.14
N LEU A 176 3.54 -9.23 -1.48
CA LEU A 176 2.63 -8.57 -0.55
C LEU A 176 3.37 -7.89 0.60
N PHE A 177 4.39 -8.55 1.19
CA PHE A 177 5.14 -7.99 2.30
C PHE A 177 6.10 -6.88 1.88
N SER A 178 6.69 -6.97 0.69
CA SER A 178 7.48 -5.87 0.12
C SER A 178 6.59 -4.66 -0.12
N LEU A 179 5.41 -4.86 -0.72
CA LEU A 179 4.47 -3.77 -0.93
C LEU A 179 4.02 -3.16 0.41
N LEU A 180 3.72 -3.98 1.42
CA LEU A 180 3.34 -3.47 2.73
C LEU A 180 4.48 -2.66 3.39
N GLU A 181 5.74 -3.12 3.27
CA GLU A 181 6.92 -2.38 3.72
C GLU A 181 7.06 -1.03 2.99
N ASP A 182 6.85 -1.00 1.68
CA ASP A 182 6.94 0.21 0.85
C ASP A 182 6.03 1.34 1.37
N PHE A 183 4.82 0.99 1.84
CA PHE A 183 3.84 1.92 2.42
C PHE A 183 4.13 2.29 3.88
N ILE A 184 4.69 1.37 4.66
CA ILE A 184 4.98 1.57 6.09
C ILE A 184 6.22 2.44 6.29
N ALA A 185 7.28 2.23 5.51
CA ALA A 185 8.56 2.92 5.72
C ALA A 185 8.44 4.47 5.76
N PRO A 186 7.66 5.14 4.88
CA PRO A 186 7.44 6.59 4.95
C PRO A 186 6.24 7.01 5.83
N SER A 187 5.62 6.10 6.59
CA SER A 187 4.34 6.35 7.28
C SER A 187 4.36 7.46 8.33
N ASP A 188 5.53 7.90 8.79
CA ASP A 188 5.68 9.00 9.74
C ASP A 188 5.21 10.36 9.16
N LEU A 189 5.15 10.45 7.83
CA LEU A 189 4.66 11.60 7.06
C LEU A 189 3.12 11.62 6.92
N LEU A 190 2.43 10.52 7.21
CA LEU A 190 0.99 10.45 7.05
C LEU A 190 0.26 11.35 8.05
N SER A 191 -0.93 11.80 7.65
CA SER A 191 -1.92 12.34 8.57
C SER A 191 -2.28 11.24 9.58
N ALA A 192 -2.74 11.63 10.78
CA ALA A 192 -3.06 10.65 11.81
C ALA A 192 -4.12 9.64 11.32
N SER A 193 -5.11 10.10 10.55
CA SER A 193 -6.20 9.28 10.02
C SER A 193 -5.71 8.28 8.97
N ASN A 194 -4.84 8.69 8.03
CA ASN A 194 -4.24 7.78 7.05
C ASN A 194 -3.25 6.80 7.72
N GLU A 195 -2.51 7.24 8.74
CA GLU A 195 -1.63 6.37 9.56
C GLU A 195 -2.45 5.27 10.26
N LYS A 196 -3.58 5.63 10.88
CA LYS A 196 -4.49 4.67 11.50
C LYS A 196 -5.09 3.70 10.48
N TYR A 197 -5.44 4.19 9.30
CA TYR A 197 -6.00 3.33 8.25
C TYR A 197 -4.98 2.29 7.78
N LEU A 198 -3.73 2.70 7.57
CA LEU A 198 -2.64 1.78 7.26
C LEU A 198 -2.46 0.72 8.37
N ILE A 199 -2.58 1.11 9.64
CA ILE A 199 -2.52 0.16 10.76
C ILE A 199 -3.64 -0.88 10.69
N ALA A 200 -4.88 -0.46 10.40
CA ALA A 200 -6.00 -1.38 10.27
C ALA A 200 -5.74 -2.42 9.15
N ILE A 201 -5.16 -1.98 8.03
CA ILE A 201 -4.74 -2.87 6.94
C ILE A 201 -3.67 -3.86 7.41
N VAL A 202 -2.62 -3.37 8.08
CA VAL A 202 -1.53 -4.22 8.61
C VAL A 202 -2.08 -5.28 9.56
N GLN A 203 -2.93 -4.89 10.51
CA GLN A 203 -3.54 -5.80 11.47
C GLN A 203 -4.41 -6.86 10.79
N SER A 204 -5.21 -6.45 9.81
CA SER A 204 -6.08 -7.38 9.08
C SER A 204 -5.27 -8.40 8.26
N ILE A 205 -4.14 -8.00 7.67
CA ILE A 205 -3.23 -8.93 6.99
C ILE A 205 -2.58 -9.88 7.99
N ASP A 206 -2.09 -9.39 9.13
CA ASP A 206 -1.48 -10.21 10.17
C ASP A 206 -2.46 -11.27 10.73
N GLU A 207 -3.73 -10.90 10.94
CA GLU A 207 -4.78 -11.81 11.38
C GLU A 207 -5.06 -12.92 10.34
N ALA A 208 -5.17 -12.54 9.06
CA ALA A 208 -5.39 -13.50 7.98
C ALA A 208 -4.25 -14.52 7.84
N LEU A 209 -3.01 -14.10 8.15
CA LEU A 209 -1.84 -14.98 8.10
C LEU A 209 -1.74 -15.94 9.29
N GLN A 210 -2.34 -15.62 10.44
CA GLN A 210 -2.36 -16.51 11.61
C GLN A 210 -3.40 -17.62 11.50
N GLN A 211 -4.37 -17.48 10.60
CA GLN A 211 -5.46 -18.44 10.38
C GLN A 211 -5.13 -19.51 9.33
N ASN A 212 -4.01 -19.35 8.60
CA ASN A 212 -3.53 -20.26 7.57
C ASN A 212 -2.25 -20.97 8.01
#